data_AF-A0A4R7DNR1-F1
#
_entry.id   AF-A0A4R7DNR1-F1
#
_cell.length_a   1.000
_cell.length_b   1.000
_cell.length_c   1.000
_cell.angle_alpha   90.00
_cell.angle_beta   90.00
_cell.angle_gamma   90.00
#
_symmetry.space_group_name_H-M   'P 1'
#
loop_
_entity.id
_entity.type
_entity.pdbx_description
1 polymer ?
#
loop_
_entity_poly.entity_id
_entity_poly.type
_entity_poly.pdbx_seq_one_letter_code
_entity_poly.pdbx_strand_id
1 'polypeptide(L)'
;MKKISFALLIAVLPMSLAAENLQDTVPQAKTKIEQFSAKTGIVLIRGFHKIGNTQGLYNTSVNIEAKEFTNVTDGTKQYGITIEAFKENGQYDKDHTSFIDYDEIDSLVKGIEYISKVKASVTKLDDFQADYSTRGDLKISTFSSGEQIMAAVTSGNIGAVAAYFNIDDLEKVKALIVKAKNKIDEIKA
;
A
#
# COMPACT_ATOMS: atom_id res chain seq x y z
N MET A 1 -73.59 40.31 9.89
CA MET A 1 -72.97 40.20 8.55
C MET A 1 -71.65 39.43 8.69
N LYS A 2 -71.49 38.35 7.91
CA LYS A 2 -70.27 37.62 7.47
C LYS A 2 -69.09 37.51 8.45
N LYS A 3 -68.83 36.30 8.99
CA LYS A 3 -67.76 35.33 8.59
C LYS A 3 -66.36 35.96 8.68
N ILE A 4 -65.42 35.37 9.43
CA ILE A 4 -64.39 34.47 8.87
C ILE A 4 -63.78 33.63 10.02
N SER A 5 -63.84 32.31 9.87
CA SER A 5 -63.12 31.33 10.68
C SER A 5 -61.66 31.26 10.21
N PHE A 6 -60.69 31.38 11.13
CA PHE A 6 -59.27 31.17 10.84
C PHE A 6 -58.87 29.78 11.33
N ALA A 7 -58.80 28.82 10.41
CA ALA A 7 -58.24 27.50 10.67
C ALA A 7 -56.72 27.57 10.45
N LEU A 8 -55.94 27.42 11.52
CA LEU A 8 -54.48 27.38 11.46
C LEU A 8 -54.05 25.96 11.07
N LEU A 9 -53.64 25.77 9.82
CA LEU A 9 -53.10 24.51 9.32
C LEU A 9 -51.61 24.43 9.68
N ILE A 10 -51.25 23.66 10.72
CA ILE A 10 -49.85 23.36 11.04
C ILE A 10 -49.39 22.27 10.06
N ALA A 11 -48.58 22.66 9.08
CA ALA A 11 -47.89 21.73 8.20
C ALA A 11 -46.73 21.08 8.97
N VAL A 12 -46.93 19.84 9.43
CA VAL A 12 -45.86 19.00 9.96
C VAL A 12 -45.09 18.45 8.77
N LEU A 13 -43.94 19.06 8.46
CA LEU A 13 -42.95 18.50 7.54
C LEU A 13 -42.36 17.22 8.17
N PRO A 14 -42.49 16.04 7.56
CA PRO A 14 -41.76 14.86 8.01
C PRO A 14 -40.30 15.04 7.59
N MET A 15 -39.49 15.54 8.51
CA MET A 15 -38.04 15.53 8.37
C MET A 15 -37.57 14.10 8.70
N SER A 16 -37.71 13.20 7.74
CA SER A 16 -37.27 11.82 7.90
C SER A 16 -36.47 11.38 6.68
N LEU A 17 -35.28 10.85 6.99
CA LEU A 17 -34.46 9.95 6.17
C LEU A 17 -33.45 10.62 5.23
N ALA A 18 -32.45 11.26 5.82
CA ALA A 18 -31.08 11.20 5.28
C ALA A 18 -30.10 10.90 6.43
N ALA A 19 -30.43 9.90 7.26
CA ALA A 19 -29.40 9.17 7.99
C ALA A 19 -28.94 8.06 7.05
N GLU A 20 -28.12 8.43 6.07
CA GLU A 20 -27.43 7.46 5.22
C GLU A 20 -26.59 6.59 6.15
N ASN A 21 -26.71 5.29 5.95
CA ASN A 21 -26.13 4.24 6.76
C ASN A 21 -24.60 4.38 6.71
N LEU A 22 -24.00 5.06 7.70
CA LEU A 22 -22.55 5.11 7.94
C LEU A 22 -22.10 3.73 8.44
N GLN A 23 -22.28 2.71 7.61
CA GLN A 23 -21.71 1.41 7.88
C GLN A 23 -20.22 1.54 7.61
N ASP A 24 -19.41 1.61 8.67
CA ASP A 24 -17.96 1.47 8.56
C ASP A 24 -17.67 0.19 7.78
N THR A 25 -17.33 0.34 6.51
CA THR A 25 -16.98 -0.80 5.67
C THR A 25 -15.65 -1.31 6.17
N VAL A 26 -15.64 -2.53 6.73
CA VAL A 26 -14.39 -3.19 7.13
C VAL A 26 -13.50 -3.29 5.89
N PRO A 27 -12.25 -2.77 5.93
CA PRO A 27 -11.34 -2.85 4.80
C PRO A 27 -11.16 -4.31 4.36
N GLN A 28 -11.42 -4.58 3.09
CA GLN A 28 -11.26 -5.92 2.54
C GLN A 28 -9.77 -6.23 2.32
N ALA A 29 -9.32 -7.39 2.79
CA ALA A 29 -7.98 -7.91 2.53
C ALA A 29 -7.76 -8.15 1.03
N LYS A 30 -6.76 -7.47 0.44
CA LYS A 30 -6.54 -7.42 -1.02
C LYS A 30 -5.62 -8.53 -1.52
N THR A 31 -4.64 -8.92 -0.70
CA THR A 31 -3.65 -9.95 -1.01
C THR A 31 -4.01 -11.30 -0.36
N LYS A 32 -3.48 -12.39 -0.91
CA LYS A 32 -3.67 -13.73 -0.36
C LYS A 32 -3.09 -13.81 1.04
N ILE A 33 -1.94 -13.19 1.30
CA ILE A 33 -1.33 -13.22 2.62
C ILE A 33 -2.14 -12.44 3.67
N GLU A 34 -2.74 -11.30 3.29
CA GLU A 34 -3.66 -10.57 4.16
C GLU A 34 -4.92 -11.39 4.44
N GLN A 35 -5.54 -11.97 3.40
CA GLN A 35 -6.72 -12.83 3.54
C GLN A 35 -6.43 -14.03 4.44
N PHE A 36 -5.25 -14.63 4.29
CA PHE A 36 -4.82 -15.74 5.12
C PHE A 36 -4.60 -15.32 6.58
N SER A 37 -4.07 -14.12 6.79
CA SER A 37 -3.85 -13.55 8.12
C SER A 37 -5.14 -13.18 8.86
N ALA A 38 -6.21 -12.89 8.12
CA ALA A 38 -7.52 -12.51 8.64
C ALA A 38 -8.40 -13.70 9.01
N LYS A 39 -8.00 -14.94 8.69
CA LYS A 39 -8.76 -16.15 9.07
C LYS A 39 -8.84 -16.29 10.59
N THR A 40 -10.04 -16.51 11.10
CA THR A 40 -10.31 -16.72 12.54
C THR A 40 -10.57 -18.20 12.85
N GLY A 41 -10.37 -18.60 14.10
CA GLY A 41 -10.66 -19.98 14.56
C GLY A 41 -9.66 -21.05 14.10
N ILE A 42 -8.52 -20.62 13.54
CA ILE A 42 -7.40 -21.49 13.16
C ILE A 42 -6.15 -21.10 13.93
N VAL A 43 -5.22 -22.05 14.09
CA VAL A 43 -3.86 -21.73 14.55
C VAL A 43 -3.02 -21.37 13.33
N LEU A 44 -2.53 -20.14 13.31
CA LEU A 44 -1.72 -19.59 12.23
C LEU A 44 -0.27 -19.41 12.70
N ILE A 45 0.66 -20.15 12.12
CA ILE A 45 2.11 -19.94 12.34
C ILE A 45 2.61 -18.91 11.32
N ARG A 46 3.32 -17.89 11.80
CA ARG A 46 3.89 -16.84 10.95
C ARG A 46 5.41 -16.85 11.07
N GLY A 47 6.08 -17.24 9.99
CA GLY A 47 7.52 -17.12 9.78
C GLY A 47 7.87 -15.76 9.18
N PHE A 48 8.96 -15.18 9.66
CA PHE A 48 9.45 -13.86 9.27
C PHE A 48 10.96 -13.92 9.11
N HIS A 49 11.48 -13.30 8.04
CA HIS A 49 12.91 -13.16 7.85
C HIS A 49 13.23 -11.75 7.34
N LYS A 50 13.97 -10.99 8.13
CA LYS A 50 14.43 -9.64 7.76
C LYS A 50 15.43 -9.73 6.61
N ILE A 51 15.13 -9.05 5.50
CA ILE A 51 15.97 -9.09 4.29
C ILE A 51 16.99 -7.95 4.30
N GLY A 52 16.53 -6.75 4.67
CA GLY A 52 17.35 -5.55 4.77
C GLY A 52 16.54 -4.27 4.83
N ASN A 53 17.27 -3.16 4.98
CA ASN A 53 16.74 -1.80 4.99
C ASN A 53 17.52 -0.96 3.98
N THR A 54 16.83 -0.06 3.27
CA THR A 54 17.46 0.95 2.41
C THR A 54 17.07 2.34 2.91
N GLN A 55 18.08 3.16 3.21
CA GLN A 55 17.88 4.56 3.56
C GLN A 55 17.55 5.37 2.30
N GLY A 56 16.50 6.15 2.37
CA GLY A 56 16.12 7.15 1.37
C GLY A 56 16.47 8.56 1.81
N LEU A 57 15.99 9.52 1.03
CA LEU A 57 16.11 10.96 1.26
C LEU A 57 15.16 11.40 2.39
N TYR A 58 15.40 12.59 2.95
CA TYR A 58 14.49 13.26 3.89
C TYR A 58 14.13 12.41 5.12
N ASN A 59 15.11 11.68 5.67
CA ASN A 59 14.95 10.77 6.81
C ASN A 59 13.85 9.72 6.60
N THR A 60 13.74 9.21 5.36
CA THR A 60 12.84 8.12 5.02
C THR A 60 13.60 6.83 4.76
N SER A 61 12.98 5.68 4.94
CA SER A 61 13.60 4.39 4.64
C SER A 61 12.57 3.36 4.21
N VAL A 62 13.07 2.27 3.63
CA VAL A 62 12.28 1.09 3.27
C VAL A 62 12.88 -0.15 3.91
N ASN A 63 12.08 -0.86 4.69
CA ASN A 63 12.42 -2.14 5.29
C ASN A 63 11.66 -3.28 4.58
N ILE A 64 12.36 -4.38 4.30
CA ILE A 64 11.79 -5.52 3.56
C ILE A 64 11.98 -6.81 4.36
N GLU A 65 10.90 -7.58 4.45
CA GLU A 65 10.90 -8.91 5.08
C GLU A 65 10.25 -9.95 4.19
N ALA A 66 10.76 -11.18 4.23
CA ALA A 66 10.10 -12.36 3.67
C ALA A 66 9.15 -12.97 4.71
N LYS A 67 8.01 -13.48 4.23
CA LYS A 67 6.91 -14.02 5.05
C LYS A 67 6.53 -15.43 4.60
N GLU A 68 6.29 -16.30 5.57
CA GLU A 68 5.65 -17.62 5.39
C GLU A 68 4.55 -17.78 6.43
N PHE A 69 3.30 -17.96 5.99
CA PHE A 69 2.17 -18.21 6.89
C PHE A 69 1.67 -19.64 6.69
N THR A 70 1.56 -20.41 7.77
CA THR A 70 1.08 -21.80 7.76
C THR A 70 -0.17 -21.94 8.60
N ASN A 71 -1.25 -22.46 8.01
CA ASN A 71 -2.42 -22.91 8.77
C ASN A 71 -2.14 -24.31 9.30
N VAL A 72 -2.12 -24.48 10.62
CA VAL A 72 -1.81 -25.76 11.26
C VAL A 72 -2.92 -26.79 11.03
N THR A 73 -4.16 -26.35 10.83
CA THR A 73 -5.31 -27.25 10.69
C THR A 73 -5.27 -28.07 9.40
N ASP A 74 -4.86 -27.46 8.29
CA ASP A 74 -4.87 -28.09 6.96
C ASP A 74 -3.48 -28.13 6.30
N GLY A 75 -2.44 -27.59 6.95
CA GLY A 75 -1.08 -27.53 6.43
C GLY A 75 -0.89 -26.54 5.28
N THR A 76 -1.91 -25.76 4.91
CA THR A 76 -1.81 -24.81 3.80
C THR A 76 -0.83 -23.70 4.14
N LYS A 77 -0.05 -23.28 3.14
CA LYS A 77 0.96 -22.23 3.27
C LYS A 77 0.71 -21.08 2.31
N GLN A 78 1.00 -19.86 2.75
CA GLN A 78 1.07 -18.66 1.93
C GLN A 78 2.42 -17.99 2.11
N TYR A 79 2.93 -17.41 1.02
CA TYR A 79 4.23 -16.76 0.98
C TYR A 79 4.11 -15.38 0.37
N GLY A 80 4.97 -14.48 0.80
CA GLY A 80 5.03 -13.12 0.29
C GLY A 80 6.12 -12.31 0.97
N ILE A 81 6.12 -11.01 0.71
CA ILE A 81 7.00 -10.07 1.38
C ILE A 81 6.19 -8.93 1.98
N THR A 82 6.76 -8.27 2.99
CA THR A 82 6.28 -6.95 3.43
C THR A 82 7.29 -5.91 3.05
N ILE A 83 6.78 -4.75 2.61
CA ILE A 83 7.56 -3.55 2.36
C ILE A 83 6.99 -2.46 3.24
N GLU A 84 7.80 -2.05 4.21
CA GLU A 84 7.48 -1.01 5.17
C GLU A 84 8.18 0.28 4.73
N ALA A 85 7.41 1.33 4.50
CA ALA A 85 7.94 2.67 4.29
C ALA A 85 7.91 3.41 5.63
N PHE A 86 9.02 4.02 6.00
CA PHE A 86 9.20 4.75 7.25
C PHE A 86 9.62 6.19 6.95
N LYS A 87 9.14 7.13 7.77
CA LYS A 87 9.52 8.54 7.76
C LYS A 87 9.69 9.03 9.20
N GLU A 88 10.91 9.43 9.52
CA GLU A 88 11.21 10.13 10.77
C GLU A 88 10.73 11.60 10.65
N ASN A 89 9.90 12.05 11.59
CA ASN A 89 9.37 13.42 11.58
C ASN A 89 9.53 14.13 12.94
N GLY A 90 10.47 13.64 13.76
CA GLY A 90 10.88 14.20 15.04
C GLY A 90 9.90 13.95 16.19
N GLN A 91 8.65 14.42 16.07
CA GLN A 91 7.66 14.32 17.16
C GLN A 91 6.83 13.03 17.08
N TYR A 92 6.51 12.59 15.87
CA TYR A 92 5.83 11.32 15.60
C TYR A 92 6.38 10.74 14.30
N ASP A 93 7.07 9.62 14.41
CA ASP A 93 7.47 8.84 13.25
C ASP A 93 6.24 8.24 12.59
N LYS A 94 6.32 8.07 11.27
CA LYS A 94 5.26 7.47 10.48
C LYS A 94 5.79 6.26 9.76
N ASP A 95 5.08 5.16 9.87
CA ASP A 95 5.32 3.95 9.12
C ASP A 95 4.02 3.45 8.50
N HIS A 96 4.16 2.73 7.39
CA HIS A 96 3.07 1.93 6.83
C HIS A 96 3.65 0.70 6.16
N THR A 97 2.97 -0.44 6.30
CA THR A 97 3.38 -1.72 5.69
C THR A 97 2.42 -2.16 4.60
N SER A 98 2.97 -2.50 3.43
CA SER A 98 2.26 -3.11 2.32
C SER A 98 2.66 -4.57 2.18
N PHE A 99 1.69 -5.41 1.82
CA PHE A 99 1.87 -6.84 1.61
C PHE A 99 1.95 -7.15 0.12
N ILE A 100 2.91 -7.97 -0.28
CA ILE A 100 3.06 -8.42 -1.67
C ILE A 100 3.03 -9.94 -1.67
N ASP A 101 2.06 -10.52 -2.39
CA ASP A 101 1.99 -11.97 -2.56
C ASP A 101 3.19 -12.48 -3.39
N TYR A 102 3.62 -13.71 -3.14
CA TYR A 102 4.75 -14.31 -3.85
C TYR A 102 4.62 -14.29 -5.38
N ASP A 103 3.41 -14.48 -5.92
CA ASP A 103 3.15 -14.47 -7.37
C ASP A 103 3.21 -13.07 -8.00
N GLU A 104 3.25 -12.01 -7.19
CA GLU A 104 3.30 -10.63 -7.64
C GLU A 104 4.73 -10.06 -7.66
N ILE A 105 5.67 -10.70 -6.97
CA ILE A 105 7.04 -10.18 -6.79
C ILE A 105 7.76 -9.96 -8.13
N ASP A 106 7.63 -10.88 -9.08
CA ASP A 106 8.29 -10.73 -10.40
C ASP A 106 7.74 -9.54 -11.19
N SER A 107 6.44 -9.30 -11.10
CA SER A 107 5.79 -8.15 -11.74
C SER A 107 6.23 -6.84 -11.07
N LEU A 108 6.37 -6.82 -9.74
CA LEU A 108 6.91 -5.67 -9.00
C LEU A 108 8.35 -5.37 -9.41
N VAL A 109 9.22 -6.38 -9.52
CA VAL A 109 10.62 -6.20 -9.96
C VAL A 109 10.66 -5.61 -11.38
N LYS A 110 9.85 -6.13 -12.30
CA LYS A 110 9.73 -5.58 -13.67
C LYS A 110 9.18 -4.16 -13.69
N GLY A 111 8.19 -3.87 -12.84
CA GLY A 111 7.61 -2.52 -12.68
C GLY A 111 8.66 -1.51 -12.24
N ILE A 112 9.48 -1.86 -11.24
CA ILE A 112 10.60 -1.03 -10.77
C ILE A 112 11.62 -0.80 -11.91
N GLU A 113 11.99 -1.86 -12.64
CA GLU A 113 12.94 -1.75 -13.76
C GLU A 113 12.42 -0.86 -14.90
N TYR A 114 11.12 -0.93 -15.20
CA TYR A 114 10.51 -0.07 -16.21
C TYR A 114 10.52 1.39 -15.76
N ILE A 115 10.04 1.64 -14.53
CA ILE A 115 9.88 2.98 -13.97
C ILE A 115 11.24 3.68 -13.79
N SER A 116 12.30 2.96 -13.37
CA SER A 116 13.64 3.54 -13.22
C SER A 116 14.27 4.03 -14.53
N LYS A 117 13.74 3.59 -15.68
CA LYS A 117 14.24 3.98 -17.02
C LYS A 117 13.40 5.07 -17.68
N VAL A 118 12.31 5.51 -17.05
CA VAL A 118 11.44 6.57 -17.60
C VAL A 118 12.19 7.89 -17.60
N LYS A 119 12.15 8.60 -18.73
CA LYS A 119 12.82 9.90 -18.93
C LYS A 119 11.78 10.98 -19.22
N ALA A 120 12.13 12.25 -19.01
CA ALA A 120 11.24 13.38 -19.30
C ALA A 120 10.67 13.38 -20.74
N SER A 121 11.42 12.81 -21.70
CA SER A 121 10.98 12.69 -23.10
C SER A 121 9.78 11.77 -23.36
N VAL A 122 9.24 11.09 -22.34
CA VAL A 122 8.01 10.28 -22.50
C VAL A 122 6.76 11.12 -22.77
N THR A 123 6.80 12.42 -22.45
CA THR A 123 5.73 13.37 -22.71
C THR A 123 6.29 14.67 -23.25
N LYS A 124 5.43 15.49 -23.86
CA LYS A 124 5.75 16.85 -24.32
C LYS A 124 5.44 17.93 -23.28
N LEU A 125 4.88 17.52 -22.14
CA LEU A 125 4.59 18.41 -21.01
C LEU A 125 5.83 18.62 -20.15
N ASP A 126 5.83 19.68 -19.35
CA ASP A 126 6.98 20.08 -18.54
C ASP A 126 7.38 19.03 -17.49
N ASP A 127 6.38 18.34 -16.93
CA ASP A 127 6.58 17.30 -15.93
C ASP A 127 5.83 16.01 -16.26
N PHE A 128 6.30 14.90 -15.68
CA PHE A 128 5.64 13.60 -15.76
C PHE A 128 5.64 12.88 -14.41
N GLN A 129 4.71 11.94 -14.28
CA GLN A 129 4.71 10.94 -13.23
C GLN A 129 4.36 9.57 -13.83
N ALA A 130 5.07 8.54 -13.39
CA ALA A 130 4.80 7.15 -13.74
C ALA A 130 4.68 6.33 -12.44
N ASP A 131 3.58 5.60 -12.31
CA ASP A 131 3.24 4.83 -11.11
C ASP A 131 3.07 3.34 -11.46
N TYR A 132 3.63 2.46 -10.63
CA TYR A 132 3.33 1.04 -10.59
C TYR A 132 2.74 0.71 -9.22
N SER A 133 1.56 0.09 -9.20
CA SER A 133 0.85 -0.22 -7.96
C SER A 133 0.66 -1.72 -7.81
N THR A 134 0.78 -2.19 -6.57
CA THR A 134 0.50 -3.57 -6.16
C THR A 134 -0.91 -3.71 -5.61
N ARG A 135 -1.37 -4.96 -5.44
CA ARG A 135 -2.66 -5.22 -4.77
C ARG A 135 -2.66 -4.77 -3.30
N GLY A 136 -1.55 -4.90 -2.60
CA GLY A 136 -1.42 -4.53 -1.18
C GLY A 136 -1.08 -3.06 -0.94
N ASP A 137 -1.53 -2.17 -1.83
CA ASP A 137 -1.37 -0.72 -1.72
C ASP A 137 0.09 -0.23 -1.65
N LEU A 138 1.04 -0.98 -2.21
CA LEU A 138 2.37 -0.45 -2.48
C LEU A 138 2.33 0.31 -3.80
N LYS A 139 2.95 1.48 -3.85
CA LYS A 139 3.13 2.25 -5.07
C LYS A 139 4.59 2.65 -5.26
N ILE A 140 5.14 2.31 -6.41
CA ILE A 140 6.44 2.79 -6.88
C ILE A 140 6.18 3.89 -7.88
N SER A 141 6.68 5.09 -7.59
CA SER A 141 6.48 6.28 -8.42
C SER A 141 7.83 6.79 -8.89
N THR A 142 7.89 7.28 -10.13
CA THR A 142 8.92 8.21 -10.59
C THR A 142 8.23 9.47 -11.07
N PHE A 143 8.79 10.61 -10.71
CA PHE A 143 8.24 11.90 -11.06
C PHE A 143 9.36 12.88 -11.37
N SER A 144 9.12 13.74 -12.36
CA SER A 144 10.01 14.85 -12.65
C SER A 144 9.57 16.12 -11.92
N SER A 145 10.56 16.97 -11.67
CA SER A 145 10.36 18.37 -11.29
C SER A 145 11.39 19.18 -12.05
N GLY A 146 11.02 19.66 -13.24
CA GLY A 146 11.97 20.21 -14.20
C GLY A 146 12.95 19.13 -14.70
N GLU A 147 14.26 19.40 -14.62
CA GLU A 147 15.28 18.43 -15.09
C GLU A 147 15.56 17.29 -14.11
N GLN A 148 15.09 17.40 -12.87
CA GLN A 148 15.33 16.38 -11.84
C GLN A 148 14.27 15.29 -11.90
N ILE A 149 14.72 14.03 -11.82
CA ILE A 149 13.85 12.85 -11.74
C ILE A 149 14.11 12.16 -10.41
N MET A 150 13.05 11.97 -9.63
CA MET A 150 13.09 11.31 -8.33
C MET A 150 12.15 10.11 -8.30
N ALA A 151 12.38 9.22 -7.34
CA ALA A 151 11.52 8.08 -7.10
C ALA A 151 10.92 8.11 -5.69
N ALA A 152 9.77 7.47 -5.53
CA ALA A 152 9.18 7.21 -4.22
C ALA A 152 8.67 5.77 -4.13
N VAL A 153 8.88 5.15 -2.98
CA VAL A 153 8.23 3.90 -2.56
C VAL A 153 7.21 4.28 -1.49
N THR A 154 5.94 4.20 -1.86
CA THR A 154 4.81 4.54 -0.99
C THR A 154 4.10 3.29 -0.54
N SER A 155 3.82 3.19 0.74
CA SER A 155 3.09 2.08 1.36
C SER A 155 1.78 2.61 1.94
N GLY A 156 0.68 1.92 1.62
CA GLY A 156 -0.65 2.22 2.13
C GLY A 156 -1.51 3.11 1.25
N ASN A 157 -2.77 3.23 1.65
CA ASN A 157 -3.78 4.08 1.00
C ASN A 157 -4.20 5.21 1.96
N ILE A 158 -4.81 4.84 3.09
CA ILE A 158 -5.15 5.78 4.16
C ILE A 158 -3.94 5.91 5.10
N GLY A 159 -3.47 7.14 5.32
CA GLY A 159 -2.28 7.38 6.15
C GLY A 159 -0.97 6.91 5.49
N ALA A 160 -0.96 6.81 4.16
CA ALA A 160 0.17 6.31 3.39
C ALA A 160 1.49 7.02 3.73
N VAL A 161 2.57 6.25 3.75
CA VAL A 161 3.93 6.74 4.02
C VAL A 161 4.78 6.53 2.79
N ALA A 162 5.49 7.58 2.38
CA ALA A 162 6.39 7.57 1.23
C ALA A 162 7.84 7.70 1.68
N ALA A 163 8.68 6.80 1.17
CA ALA A 163 10.13 6.93 1.22
C ALA A 163 10.65 7.40 -0.15
N TYR A 164 11.50 8.42 -0.14
CA TYR A 164 11.97 9.11 -1.34
C TYR A 164 13.39 8.70 -1.68
N PHE A 165 13.70 8.60 -2.96
CA PHE A 165 14.99 8.14 -3.45
C PHE A 165 15.44 8.95 -4.67
N ASN A 166 16.76 9.06 -4.86
CA ASN A 166 17.25 9.32 -6.21
C ASN A 166 16.87 8.13 -7.09
N ILE A 167 16.65 8.38 -8.39
CA ILE A 167 16.20 7.32 -9.32
C ILE A 167 17.16 6.11 -9.33
N ASP A 168 18.47 6.36 -9.24
CA ASP A 168 19.50 5.31 -9.21
C ASP A 168 19.49 4.48 -7.93
N ASP A 169 19.06 5.07 -6.80
CA ASP A 169 18.98 4.38 -5.52
C ASP A 169 17.82 3.37 -5.45
N LEU A 170 16.86 3.46 -6.38
CA LEU A 170 15.75 2.49 -6.49
C LEU A 170 16.26 1.07 -6.80
N GLU A 171 17.44 0.94 -7.41
CA GLU A 171 18.10 -0.35 -7.65
C GLU A 171 18.38 -1.10 -6.33
N LYS A 172 18.67 -0.39 -5.24
CA LYS A 172 18.91 -1.00 -3.91
C LYS A 172 17.63 -1.63 -3.37
N VAL A 173 16.49 -0.96 -3.52
CA VAL A 173 15.17 -1.49 -3.13
C VAL A 173 14.86 -2.74 -3.97
N LYS A 174 15.05 -2.67 -5.30
CA LYS A 174 14.87 -3.81 -6.20
C LYS A 174 15.72 -5.01 -5.79
N ALA A 175 16.99 -4.79 -5.48
CA ALA A 175 17.91 -5.84 -5.06
C ALA A 175 17.46 -6.54 -3.77
N LEU A 176 16.93 -5.80 -2.80
CA LEU A 176 16.34 -6.38 -1.59
C LEU A 176 15.08 -7.19 -1.90
N ILE A 177 14.21 -6.75 -2.80
CA ILE A 177 13.03 -7.50 -3.23
C ILE A 177 13.43 -8.83 -3.89
N VAL A 178 14.42 -8.81 -4.79
CA VAL A 178 14.96 -10.02 -5.42
C VAL A 178 15.56 -10.97 -4.38
N LYS A 179 16.33 -10.44 -3.42
CA LYS A 179 16.86 -11.24 -2.31
C LYS A 179 15.76 -11.87 -1.46
N ALA A 180 14.68 -11.14 -1.22
CA ALA A 180 13.50 -11.63 -0.50
C ALA A 180 12.82 -12.78 -1.25
N LYS A 181 12.65 -12.65 -2.57
CA LYS A 181 12.12 -13.71 -3.43
C LYS A 181 12.98 -14.97 -3.35
N ASN A 182 14.30 -14.83 -3.53
CA ASN A 182 15.23 -15.96 -3.45
C ASN A 182 15.16 -16.66 -2.10
N LYS A 183 15.02 -15.91 -1.00
CA LYS A 183 14.82 -16.49 0.34
C LYS A 183 13.54 -17.31 0.44
N ILE A 184 12.45 -16.86 -0.18
CA ILE A 184 11.20 -17.61 -0.24
C ILE A 184 11.36 -18.87 -1.09
N ASP A 185 12.07 -18.77 -2.23
CA ASP A 185 12.34 -19.89 -3.13
C ASP A 185 13.10 -21.01 -2.41
N GLU A 186 14.07 -20.67 -1.57
CA GLU A 186 14.83 -21.62 -0.74
C GLU A 186 13.95 -22.42 0.24
N ILE A 187 12.92 -21.80 0.83
CA ILE A 187 12.08 -22.42 1.88
C ILE A 187 10.80 -23.05 1.34
N LYS A 188 10.44 -22.74 0.09
CA LYS A 188 9.31 -23.35 -0.62
C LYS A 188 9.69 -24.68 -1.27
N ALA A 189 10.99 -24.93 -1.45
CA ALA A 189 11.57 -26.13 -2.03
C ALA A 189 11.31 -27.40 -1.19
#